data_AF-A0A9W9ZK72-F1
#
_entry.id   AF-A0A9W9ZK72-F1
#
_cell.length_a   1.000
_cell.length_b   1.000
_cell.length_c   1.000
_cell.angle_alpha   90.00
_cell.angle_beta   90.00
_cell.angle_gamma   90.00
#
_symmetry.space_group_name_H-M   'P 1'
#
loop_
_entity.id
_entity.type
_entity.pdbx_description
1 polymer ?
#
loop_
_entity_poly.entity_id
_entity_poly.type
_entity_poly.pdbx_seq_one_letter_code
_entity_poly.pdbx_strand_id
1 'polypeptide(L)'
;MVTFGGIDISNRYRVIVYLACHSNNFASTTLIEFEGAVEKFGIPSRVRADMGVENVDIARFMLSHPERGEGRGSFITGKSVHNQRQERLWRDVNTTTGLFMPSPDWQRNFLATVHANSVW
;
A
#
# COMPACT_ATOMS: atom_id res chain seq x y z
N MET A 1 9.91 13.06 6.90
CA MET A 1 9.96 12.34 5.62
C MET A 1 9.19 11.05 5.81
N VAL A 2 8.40 10.65 4.83
CA VAL A 2 7.42 9.58 4.89
C VAL A 2 7.60 8.73 3.63
N THR A 3 7.62 7.41 3.76
CA THR A 3 7.73 6.51 2.61
C THR A 3 6.40 5.82 2.42
N PHE A 4 5.91 5.88 1.19
CA PHE A 4 4.79 5.09 0.74
C PHE A 4 5.32 3.85 0.04
N GLY A 5 4.68 2.71 0.31
CA GLY A 5 5.07 1.46 -0.32
C GLY A 5 3.86 0.57 -0.55
N GLY A 6 3.84 -0.06 -1.73
CA GLY A 6 2.88 -1.08 -2.08
C GLY A 6 3.57 -2.38 -2.43
N ILE A 7 3.03 -3.49 -1.96
CA ILE A 7 3.49 -4.83 -2.30
C ILE A 7 2.34 -5.66 -2.87
N ASP A 8 2.57 -6.35 -3.98
CA ASP A 8 1.66 -7.36 -4.49
C ASP A 8 1.81 -8.66 -3.68
N ILE A 9 0.84 -8.97 -2.84
CA ILE A 9 0.85 -10.18 -2.00
C ILE A 9 0.20 -11.39 -2.67
N SER A 10 -0.37 -11.23 -3.88
CA SER A 10 -1.16 -12.26 -4.54
C SER A 10 -0.32 -13.42 -5.09
N ASN A 11 0.95 -13.17 -5.39
CA ASN A 11 1.88 -14.14 -5.95
C ASN A 11 3.02 -14.49 -4.97
N ARG A 12 3.74 -15.59 -5.26
CA ARG A 12 4.82 -16.09 -4.39
C ARG A 12 6.03 -15.15 -4.31
N TYR A 13 6.19 -14.29 -5.31
CA TYR A 13 7.37 -13.44 -5.49
C TYR A 13 7.28 -12.11 -4.74
N ARG A 14 6.09 -11.72 -4.26
CA ARG A 14 5.89 -10.56 -3.36
C ARG A 14 6.50 -9.28 -3.94
N VAL A 15 6.09 -8.96 -5.15
CA VAL A 15 6.66 -7.86 -5.95
C VAL A 15 6.32 -6.52 -5.29
N ILE A 16 7.33 -5.68 -5.08
CA ILE A 16 7.13 -4.29 -4.67
C ILE A 16 6.62 -3.52 -5.88
N VAL A 17 5.39 -3.01 -5.81
CA VAL A 17 4.73 -2.32 -6.94
C VAL A 17 5.08 -0.84 -6.98
N TYR A 18 5.36 -0.23 -5.82
CA TYR A 18 5.95 1.10 -5.70
C TYR A 18 6.62 1.26 -4.33
N LEU A 19 7.62 2.14 -4.27
CA LEU A 19 8.30 2.55 -3.03
C LEU A 19 8.84 3.97 -3.25
N ALA A 20 8.28 4.96 -2.56
CA ALA A 20 8.60 6.37 -2.78
C ALA A 20 8.64 7.16 -1.47
N CYS A 21 9.57 8.11 -1.38
CA CYS A 21 9.76 8.94 -0.19
C CYS A 21 9.31 10.38 -0.45
N HIS A 22 8.54 10.94 0.47
CA HIS A 22 7.98 12.28 0.39
C HIS A 22 8.18 13.05 1.69
N SER A 23 8.06 14.38 1.62
CA SER A 23 8.13 15.27 2.79
C SER A 23 6.79 15.44 3.51
N ASN A 24 5.71 14.88 2.96
CA ASN A 24 4.35 14.98 3.48
C ASN A 24 3.67 13.59 3.53
N ASN A 25 2.51 13.51 4.19
CA ASN A 25 1.67 12.31 4.31
C ASN A 25 0.27 12.51 3.69
N PHE A 26 0.15 13.36 2.66
CA PHE A 26 -1.15 13.67 2.08
C PHE A 26 -1.73 12.49 1.31
N ALA A 27 -3.03 12.29 1.44
CA ALA A 27 -3.74 11.22 0.75
C ALA A 27 -3.64 11.33 -0.79
N SER A 28 -3.61 12.58 -1.30
CA SER A 28 -3.37 12.85 -2.73
C SER A 28 -1.99 12.40 -3.19
N THR A 29 -0.96 12.59 -2.38
CA THR A 29 0.41 12.13 -2.69
C THR A 29 0.48 10.62 -2.71
N THR A 30 -0.16 9.93 -1.76
CA THR A 30 -0.26 8.47 -1.77
C THR A 30 -1.01 7.98 -3.00
N LEU A 31 -2.10 8.65 -3.38
CA LEU A 31 -2.89 8.30 -4.56
C LEU A 31 -2.07 8.40 -5.85
N ILE A 32 -1.25 9.44 -6.03
CA ILE A 32 -0.39 9.60 -7.22
C ILE A 32 0.55 8.38 -7.38
N GLU A 33 1.20 7.97 -6.29
CA GLU A 33 2.09 6.79 -6.30
C GLU A 33 1.32 5.50 -6.63
N PHE A 34 0.11 5.38 -6.10
CA PHE A 34 -0.76 4.24 -6.36
C PHE A 34 -1.25 4.20 -7.82
N GLU A 35 -1.67 5.33 -8.38
CA GLU A 35 -2.10 5.43 -9.78
C GLU A 35 -0.96 5.12 -10.74
N GLY A 36 0.27 5.58 -10.46
CA GLY A 36 1.46 5.19 -11.24
C GLY A 36 1.73 3.69 -11.19
N ALA A 37 1.49 3.04 -10.05
CA ALA A 37 1.57 1.58 -9.95
C ALA A 37 0.43 0.87 -10.71
N VAL A 38 -0.79 1.42 -10.67
CA VAL A 38 -1.95 0.93 -11.42
C VAL A 38 -1.71 1.01 -12.92
N GLU A 39 -1.13 2.10 -13.43
CA GLU A 39 -0.78 2.24 -14.84
C GLU A 39 0.22 1.17 -15.29
N LYS A 40 1.19 0.83 -14.42
CA LYS A 40 2.26 -0.13 -14.74
C LYS A 40 1.87 -1.60 -14.55
N PHE A 41 1.10 -1.92 -13.51
CA PHE A 41 0.80 -3.29 -13.07
C PHE A 41 -0.69 -3.67 -13.20
N GLY A 42 -1.53 -2.74 -13.64
CA GLY A 42 -2.97 -2.89 -13.70
C GLY A 42 -3.66 -2.66 -12.36
N ILE A 43 -4.97 -2.44 -12.40
CA ILE A 43 -5.78 -2.17 -11.21
C ILE A 43 -5.82 -3.42 -10.33
N PRO A 44 -5.48 -3.34 -9.04
CA PRO A 44 -5.50 -4.52 -8.19
C PRO A 44 -6.91 -5.01 -7.90
N SER A 45 -7.10 -6.31 -7.67
CA SER A 45 -8.40 -6.87 -7.31
C SER A 45 -8.89 -6.38 -5.95
N ARG A 46 -7.99 -6.28 -4.98
CA ARG A 46 -8.28 -5.81 -3.62
C ARG A 46 -7.06 -5.06 -3.07
N VAL A 47 -7.31 -4.05 -2.25
CA VAL A 47 -6.29 -3.33 -1.52
C VAL A 47 -6.56 -3.49 -0.04
N ARG A 48 -5.51 -3.76 0.74
CA ARG A 48 -5.56 -3.82 2.19
C ARG A 48 -4.71 -2.70 2.76
N ALA A 49 -5.31 -1.89 3.63
CA ALA A 49 -4.65 -0.80 4.31
C ALA A 49 -4.92 -0.84 5.82
N ASP A 50 -4.14 -0.08 6.58
CA ASP A 50 -4.55 0.28 7.93
C ASP A 50 -5.61 1.41 7.89
N MET A 51 -5.98 1.93 9.06
CA MET A 51 -6.98 3.01 9.17
C MET A 51 -6.37 4.42 9.04
N GLY A 52 -5.26 4.57 8.33
CA GLY A 52 -4.61 5.86 8.14
C GLY A 52 -5.36 6.79 7.17
N VAL A 53 -5.32 8.09 7.46
CA VAL A 53 -6.00 9.14 6.68
C VAL A 53 -5.39 9.32 5.29
N GLU A 54 -4.13 8.96 5.12
CA GLU A 54 -3.41 8.95 3.84
C GLU A 54 -4.00 7.95 2.83
N ASN A 55 -4.66 6.88 3.30
CA ASN A 55 -5.18 5.83 2.42
C ASN A 55 -6.62 6.14 1.97
N VAL A 56 -7.21 7.22 2.47
CA VAL A 56 -8.61 7.59 2.21
C VAL A 56 -8.87 7.77 0.71
N ASP A 57 -7.96 8.42 -0.01
CA ASP A 57 -8.16 8.67 -1.43
C ASP A 57 -8.00 7.40 -2.27
N ILE A 58 -7.18 6.44 -1.81
CA ILE A 58 -7.05 5.12 -2.45
C ILE A 58 -8.25 4.23 -2.13
N ALA A 59 -8.80 4.33 -0.92
CA ALA A 59 -10.06 3.69 -0.58
C ALA A 59 -11.20 4.21 -1.46
N ARG A 60 -11.31 5.53 -1.62
CA ARG A 60 -12.27 6.17 -2.52
C ARG A 60 -12.06 5.69 -3.96
N PHE A 61 -10.84 5.75 -4.47
CA PHE A 61 -10.50 5.27 -5.81
C PHE A 61 -10.99 3.83 -6.01
N MET A 62 -10.64 2.90 -5.11
CA MET A 62 -10.99 1.48 -5.24
C MET A 62 -12.49 1.20 -5.10
N LEU A 63 -13.22 1.98 -4.31
CA LEU A 63 -14.66 1.82 -4.11
C LEU A 63 -15.47 2.44 -5.25
N SER A 64 -15.03 3.58 -5.80
CA SER A 64 -15.70 4.24 -6.92
C SER A 64 -15.27 3.73 -8.29
N HIS A 65 -14.24 2.88 -8.37
CA HIS A 65 -13.72 2.41 -9.66
C HIS A 65 -14.74 1.50 -10.38
N PRO A 66 -15.01 1.71 -11.69
CA PRO A 66 -15.98 0.91 -12.44
C PRO A 66 -15.72 -0.60 -12.41
N GLU A 67 -14.44 -1.01 -12.39
CA GLU A 67 -14.06 -2.43 -12.37
C GLU A 67 -13.96 -3.07 -10.98
N ARG A 68 -14.11 -2.28 -9.90
CA ARG A 68 -13.89 -2.76 -8.53
C ARG A 68 -15.13 -2.59 -7.67
N GLY A 69 -15.78 -1.42 -7.72
CA GLY A 69 -17.12 -1.16 -7.19
C GLY A 69 -17.29 -1.38 -5.68
N GLU A 70 -18.44 -0.93 -5.17
CA GLU A 70 -18.86 -1.10 -3.78
C GLU A 70 -19.36 -2.53 -3.51
N GLY A 71 -19.18 -3.03 -2.29
CA GLY A 71 -19.72 -4.34 -1.84
C GLY A 71 -18.89 -5.59 -2.18
N ARG A 72 -17.84 -5.49 -3.00
CA ARG A 72 -16.92 -6.61 -3.33
C ARG A 72 -15.82 -6.85 -2.28
N GLY A 73 -15.64 -5.91 -1.37
CA GLY A 73 -14.45 -5.85 -0.50
C GLY A 73 -13.20 -5.41 -1.27
N SER A 74 -13.35 -4.44 -2.19
CA SER A 74 -12.28 -3.87 -3.01
C SER A 74 -11.21 -3.15 -2.19
N PHE A 75 -11.60 -2.62 -1.04
CA PHE A 75 -10.70 -2.06 -0.04
C PHE A 75 -10.99 -2.69 1.33
N ILE A 76 -9.96 -3.23 1.97
CA ILE A 76 -10.04 -3.93 3.26
C ILE A 76 -9.26 -3.10 4.28
N THR A 77 -9.98 -2.53 5.24
CA THR A 77 -9.37 -1.90 6.42
C THR A 77 -9.25 -2.92 7.54
N GLY A 78 -8.17 -2.89 8.31
CA GLY A 78 -8.07 -3.74 9.49
C GLY A 78 -6.81 -3.47 10.32
N LYS A 79 -6.78 -4.09 11.51
CA LYS A 79 -5.63 -3.99 12.42
C LYS A 79 -4.33 -4.41 11.72
N SER A 80 -3.25 -3.69 12.00
CA SER A 80 -1.90 -3.89 11.45
C SER A 80 -1.39 -5.33 11.54
N VAL A 81 -1.80 -6.08 12.58
CA VAL A 81 -1.41 -7.49 12.81
C VAL A 81 -1.72 -8.44 11.65
N HIS A 82 -2.61 -8.06 10.74
CA HIS A 82 -2.95 -8.84 9.55
C HIS A 82 -2.15 -8.40 8.31
N ASN A 83 -1.31 -7.39 8.43
CA ASN A 83 -0.47 -6.84 7.37
C ASN A 83 0.99 -7.33 7.50
N GLN A 84 1.19 -8.52 8.06
CA GLN A 84 2.51 -9.08 8.40
C GLN A 84 3.51 -9.08 7.22
N ARG A 85 3.02 -9.21 5.99
CA ARG A 85 3.87 -9.21 4.79
C ARG A 85 4.40 -7.82 4.47
N GLN A 86 3.59 -6.78 4.63
CA GLN A 86 4.03 -5.39 4.52
C GLN A 86 4.98 -5.04 5.67
N GLU A 87 4.68 -5.48 6.90
CA GLU A 87 5.58 -5.27 8.05
C GLU A 87 6.94 -5.94 7.86
N ARG A 88 6.98 -7.08 7.15
CA ARG A 88 8.25 -7.73 6.79
C ARG A 88 9.02 -6.93 5.74
N LEU A 89 8.34 -6.45 4.68
CA LEU A 89 8.97 -5.57 3.71
C LEU A 89 9.62 -4.35 4.39
N TRP A 90 8.93 -3.76 5.36
CA TRP A 90 9.46 -2.63 6.12
C TRP A 90 10.67 -2.99 6.98
N ARG A 91 10.71 -4.18 7.58
CA ARG A 91 11.93 -4.63 8.25
C ARG A 91 13.10 -4.69 7.27
N ASP A 92 12.89 -5.24 6.08
CA ASP A 92 13.93 -5.37 5.06
C ASP A 92 14.39 -3.99 4.55
N VAL A 93 13.44 -3.07 4.29
CA VAL A 93 13.74 -1.67 3.91
C VAL A 93 14.51 -0.98 5.03
N ASN A 94 14.04 -1.01 6.27
CA ASN A 94 14.68 -0.35 7.41
C ASN A 94 16.07 -0.91 7.71
N THR A 95 16.28 -2.22 7.60
CA THR A 95 17.61 -2.81 7.77
C THR A 95 18.57 -2.34 6.68
N THR A 96 18.09 -2.11 5.46
CA THR A 96 18.90 -1.68 4.33
C THR A 96 19.16 -0.16 4.35
N THR A 97 18.16 0.64 4.70
CA THR A 97 18.20 2.12 4.63
C THR A 97 18.45 2.80 5.97
N GLY A 98 18.39 2.07 7.09
CA GLY A 98 18.52 2.61 8.45
C GLY A 98 19.86 3.27 8.75
N LEU A 99 20.91 2.97 7.96
CA LEU A 99 22.19 3.68 8.02
C LEU A 99 22.12 5.11 7.47
N PHE A 100 21.12 5.42 6.65
CA PHE A 100 20.94 6.72 5.98
C PHE A 100 19.72 7.51 6.49
N MET A 101 18.90 6.94 7.39
CA MET A 101 17.66 7.53 7.90
C MET A 101 17.55 7.42 9.43
N PRO A 102 18.00 8.43 10.20
CA PRO A 102 18.23 8.27 11.64
C PRO A 102 17.03 8.57 12.56
N SER A 103 15.77 8.54 12.10
CA SER A 103 14.61 8.95 12.94
C SER A 103 13.65 7.79 13.29
N PRO A 104 13.13 7.71 14.54
CA PRO A 104 12.17 6.69 14.97
C PRO A 104 10.71 6.93 14.50
N ASP A 105 10.39 8.10 13.95
CA ASP A 105 9.00 8.54 13.68
C ASP A 105 8.42 8.00 12.36
N TRP A 106 9.03 6.95 11.81
CA TRP A 106 8.85 6.47 10.45
C TRP A 106 7.63 5.56 10.21
N GLN A 107 6.70 5.50 11.17
CA GLN A 107 5.52 4.67 11.05
C GLN A 107 4.30 5.51 10.74
N ARG A 108 3.89 5.47 9.48
CA ARG A 108 2.52 5.18 9.01
C ARG A 108 2.53 5.33 7.50
N ASN A 109 1.74 4.51 6.81
CA ASN A 109 1.21 4.68 5.45
C ASN A 109 1.27 3.36 4.68
N PHE A 110 0.17 2.61 4.79
CA PHE A 110 0.12 1.17 4.63
C PHE A 110 -0.72 0.76 3.43
N LEU A 111 -0.12 0.15 2.42
CA LEU A 111 -0.88 -0.52 1.37
C LEU A 111 -0.25 -1.88 1.02
N ALA A 112 -1.01 -2.94 1.29
CA ALA A 112 -0.79 -4.25 0.71
C ALA A 112 -1.81 -4.44 -0.41
N THR A 113 -1.31 -4.68 -1.61
CA THR A 113 -2.12 -4.73 -2.80
C THR A 113 -2.24 -6.18 -3.27
N VAL A 114 -3.42 -6.61 -3.72
CA VAL A 114 -3.66 -7.95 -4.25
C VAL A 114 -4.00 -7.81 -5.73
N HIS A 115 -3.04 -8.09 -6.62
CA HIS A 115 -3.25 -7.94 -8.06
C HIS A 115 -3.92 -9.16 -8.73
N ALA A 116 -3.98 -10.33 -8.09
CA ALA A 116 -4.57 -11.53 -8.70
C ALA A 116 -5.80 -12.08 -7.94
N ASN A 117 -6.63 -12.83 -8.68
CA ASN A 117 -7.84 -13.56 -8.28
C ASN A 117 -7.61 -14.69 -7.26
N SER A 118 -6.71 -14.53 -6.28
CA SER A 118 -6.49 -15.55 -5.25
C SER A 118 -7.53 -15.46 -4.13
N VAL A 119 -8.13 -16.60 -3.85
CA VAL A 119 -9.01 -16.87 -2.71
C VAL A 119 -8.16 -16.82 -1.44
N TRP A 120 -8.63 -16.09 -0.43
CA TRP A 120 -7.97 -15.99 0.89
C TRP A 120 -7.99 -17.33 1.64
#